data_AF-A0A368HBR3-F1
#
_entry.id   AF-A0A368HBR3-F1
#
_cell.length_a   1.000
_cell.length_b   1.000
_cell.length_c   1.000
_cell.angle_alpha   90.00
_cell.angle_beta   90.00
_cell.angle_gamma   90.00
#
_symmetry.space_group_name_H-M   'P 1'
#
loop_
_entity.id
_entity.type
_entity.pdbx_description
1 polymer ?
#
loop_
_entity_poly.entity_id
_entity_poly.type
_entity_poly.pdbx_seq_one_letter_code
_entity_poly.pdbx_strand_id
1 'polypeptide(L)'
;MQQWCHANLRDFISSQDWPPNTPGLNPLDFSAWGVLQARACAKPHENVVSLKTALTPEWNKLDADYLRHTVDAFPCCLRECIKAKGDRIENEK
;
A
#
# COMPACT_ATOMS: atom_id res chain seq x y z
N MET A 1 4.20 -18.87 0.51
CA MET A 1 4.47 -17.41 0.53
C MET A 1 5.27 -17.02 1.77
N GLN A 2 4.72 -17.10 3.00
CA GLN A 2 5.39 -16.68 4.25
C GLN A 2 6.76 -17.36 4.49
N GLN A 3 6.86 -18.68 4.29
CA GLN A 3 8.15 -19.40 4.42
C GLN A 3 9.23 -18.89 3.46
N TRP A 4 8.86 -18.61 2.21
CA TRP A 4 9.80 -18.07 1.23
C TRP A 4 10.22 -16.65 1.62
N CYS A 5 9.28 -15.80 2.04
CA CYS A 5 9.58 -14.45 2.48
C CYS A 5 10.49 -14.44 3.72
N HIS A 6 10.22 -15.27 4.72
CA HIS A 6 11.07 -15.43 5.90
C HIS A 6 12.50 -15.88 5.54
N ALA A 7 12.66 -16.73 4.52
CA ALA A 7 13.96 -17.22 4.09
C ALA A 7 14.76 -16.23 3.20
N ASN A 8 14.09 -15.26 2.55
CA ASN A 8 14.70 -14.45 1.49
C ASN A 8 14.65 -12.93 1.74
N LEU A 9 13.78 -12.45 2.63
CA LEU A 9 13.62 -11.03 2.94
C LEU A 9 14.24 -10.73 4.30
N ARG A 10 15.09 -9.71 4.35
CA ARG A 10 15.56 -9.15 5.61
C ARG A 10 14.40 -8.38 6.26
N ASP A 11 14.28 -8.51 7.58
CA ASP A 11 13.26 -7.82 8.39
C ASP A 11 11.81 -8.21 8.03
N PHE A 12 11.61 -9.49 7.67
CA PHE A 12 10.29 -10.05 7.44
C PHE A 12 9.42 -10.02 8.71
N ILE A 13 8.20 -9.49 8.57
CA ILE A 13 7.17 -9.49 9.61
C ILE A 13 6.24 -10.66 9.34
N SER A 14 6.11 -11.57 10.32
CA SER A 14 5.20 -12.70 10.17
C SER A 14 3.74 -12.24 10.23
N SER A 15 2.82 -13.05 9.71
CA SER A 15 1.39 -12.77 9.83
C SER A 15 0.89 -12.67 11.28
N GLN A 16 1.61 -13.26 12.24
CA GLN A 16 1.26 -13.19 13.67
C GLN A 16 1.71 -11.87 14.30
N ASP A 17 2.81 -11.30 13.80
CA ASP A 17 3.36 -10.02 14.27
C ASP A 17 2.70 -8.82 13.58
N TRP A 18 2.04 -9.05 12.44
CA TRP A 18 1.29 -8.01 11.76
C TRP A 18 -0.06 -7.75 12.44
N PRO A 19 -0.38 -6.51 12.84
CA PRO A 19 -1.64 -6.24 13.51
C PRO A 19 -2.84 -6.49 12.57
N PRO A 20 -3.91 -7.12 13.06
CA PRO A 20 -5.10 -7.38 12.25
C PRO A 20 -5.81 -6.08 11.85
N ASN A 21 -6.39 -6.04 10.65
CA ASN A 21 -7.23 -4.94 10.17
C ASN A 21 -6.58 -3.54 10.16
N THR A 22 -5.29 -3.44 9.84
CA THR A 22 -4.58 -2.15 9.71
C THR A 22 -4.23 -1.80 8.26
N PRO A 23 -5.19 -1.38 7.40
CA PRO A 23 -4.90 -0.88 6.05
C PRO A 23 -3.87 0.25 6.05
N GLY A 24 -3.89 1.08 7.11
CA GLY A 24 -2.97 2.20 7.29
C GLY A 24 -1.49 1.83 7.42
N LEU A 25 -1.15 0.54 7.52
CA LEU A 25 0.24 0.08 7.59
C LEU A 25 0.78 -0.48 6.27
N ASN A 26 -0.08 -0.80 5.29
CA ASN A 26 0.41 -1.30 4.00
C ASN A 26 0.68 -0.12 3.05
N PRO A 27 1.92 0.10 2.59
CA PRO A 27 2.26 1.20 1.69
C PRO A 27 1.50 1.19 0.35
N LEU A 28 1.05 0.03 -0.09
CA LEU A 28 0.17 -0.05 -1.26
C LEU A 28 -1.22 0.51 -0.94
N ASP A 29 -1.77 0.22 0.24
CA ASP A 29 -3.13 0.60 0.63
C ASP A 29 -3.22 2.08 1.03
N PHE A 30 -2.26 2.61 1.81
CA PHE A 30 -2.31 4.00 2.26
C PHE A 30 -1.81 5.02 1.22
N SER A 31 -1.17 4.57 0.13
CA SER A 31 -0.55 5.46 -0.87
C SER A 31 -0.84 5.01 -2.30
N ALA A 32 -0.19 3.94 -2.78
CA ALA A 32 -0.16 3.63 -4.21
C ALA A 32 -1.54 3.38 -4.82
N TRP A 33 -2.41 2.63 -4.13
CA TRP A 33 -3.76 2.34 -4.62
C TRP A 33 -4.64 3.58 -4.70
N GLY A 34 -4.53 4.53 -3.77
CA GLY A 34 -5.26 5.78 -3.85
C GLY A 34 -4.92 6.58 -5.11
N VAL A 35 -3.63 6.65 -5.46
CA VAL A 35 -3.16 7.34 -6.67
C VAL A 35 -3.60 6.61 -7.93
N LEU A 36 -3.43 5.29 -7.97
CA LEU A 36 -3.79 4.48 -9.13
C LEU A 36 -5.30 4.48 -9.37
N GLN A 37 -6.10 4.42 -8.31
CA GLN A 37 -7.55 4.56 -8.40
C GLN A 37 -7.93 5.95 -8.94
N ALA A 38 -7.33 7.02 -8.42
CA ALA A 38 -7.62 8.38 -8.89
C ALA A 38 -7.27 8.59 -10.37
N ARG A 39 -6.16 8.00 -10.85
CA ARG A 39 -5.67 8.19 -12.22
C ARG A 39 -6.30 7.22 -13.22
N ALA A 40 -6.29 5.92 -12.92
CA ALA A 40 -6.76 4.89 -13.84
C ALA A 40 -8.28 4.69 -13.79
N CYS A 41 -8.93 4.93 -12.65
CA CYS A 41 -10.38 4.76 -12.48
C CYS A 41 -11.17 6.09 -12.54
N ALA A 42 -10.58 7.14 -13.12
CA ALA A 42 -11.29 8.39 -13.41
C ALA A 42 -12.49 8.18 -14.36
N LYS A 43 -12.50 7.05 -15.09
CA LYS A 43 -13.62 6.57 -15.92
C LYS A 43 -13.92 5.10 -15.61
N PRO A 44 -15.17 4.65 -15.77
CA PRO A 44 -15.53 3.24 -15.66
C PRO A 44 -14.82 2.38 -16.70
N HIS A 45 -14.55 1.12 -16.33
CA HIS A 45 -13.96 0.11 -17.20
C HIS A 45 -14.97 -1.00 -17.45
N GLU A 46 -15.13 -1.41 -18.71
CA GLU A 46 -16.12 -2.42 -19.09
C GLU A 46 -15.70 -3.83 -18.68
N ASN A 47 -14.39 -4.05 -18.53
CA ASN A 47 -13.83 -5.35 -18.19
C ASN A 47 -12.43 -5.25 -17.56
N VAL A 48 -11.96 -6.37 -17.00
CA VAL A 48 -10.65 -6.48 -16.36
C VAL A 48 -9.49 -6.16 -17.32
N VAL A 49 -9.64 -6.43 -18.62
CA VAL A 49 -8.60 -6.12 -19.62
C VAL A 49 -8.44 -4.61 -19.76
N SER A 50 -9.55 -3.87 -19.94
CA SER A 50 -9.53 -2.41 -20.01
C SER A 50 -8.93 -1.76 -18.74
N LEU A 51 -9.27 -2.30 -17.55
CA LEU A 51 -8.69 -1.85 -16.29
C LEU A 51 -7.17 -2.09 -16.22
N LYS A 52 -6.69 -3.29 -16.61
CA LYS A 52 -5.25 -3.59 -16.62
C LYS A 52 -4.48 -2.70 -17.59
N THR A 53 -5.05 -2.45 -18.76
CA THR A 53 -4.47 -1.55 -19.77
C THR A 53 -4.39 -0.12 -19.26
N ALA A 54 -5.36 0.35 -18.47
CA ALA A 54 -5.32 1.67 -17.85
C ALA A 54 -4.36 1.76 -16.65
N LEU A 55 -4.27 0.71 -15.82
CA LEU A 55 -3.41 0.71 -14.63
C LEU A 55 -1.91 0.67 -14.96
N THR A 56 -1.52 -0.12 -15.96
CA THR A 56 -0.10 -0.33 -16.32
C THR A 56 0.68 0.97 -16.56
N PRO A 57 0.21 1.91 -17.41
CA PRO A 57 0.93 3.16 -17.62
C PRO A 57 0.93 4.06 -16.38
N GLU A 58 -0.14 4.06 -15.56
CA GLU A 58 -0.17 4.86 -14.33
C GLU A 58 0.76 4.32 -13.26
N TRP A 59 0.91 3.00 -13.16
CA TRP A 59 1.91 2.34 -12.33
C TRP A 59 3.32 2.75 -12.73
N ASN A 60 3.64 2.72 -14.02
CA ASN A 60 4.97 3.08 -14.52
C ASN A 60 5.31 4.57 -14.34
N LYS A 61 4.32 5.43 -14.07
CA LYS A 61 4.53 6.84 -13.71
C LYS A 61 4.83 7.05 -12.22
N LEU A 62 4.66 6.04 -11.38
CA LEU A 62 5.11 6.09 -9.98
C LEU A 62 6.62 5.88 -9.99
N ASP A 63 7.36 6.99 -9.94
CA ASP A 63 8.81 6.95 -9.94
C ASP A 63 9.40 6.39 -8.64
N ALA A 64 10.70 6.10 -8.67
CA ALA A 64 11.40 5.54 -7.54
C ALA A 64 11.37 6.46 -6.30
N ASP A 65 11.34 7.77 -6.50
CA ASP A 65 11.31 8.76 -5.41
C ASP A 65 9.95 8.75 -4.71
N TYR A 66 8.84 8.69 -5.46
CA TYR A 66 7.50 8.51 -4.90
C TYR A 66 7.40 7.23 -4.06
N LEU A 67 7.91 6.12 -4.59
CA LEU A 67 7.91 4.83 -3.89
C LEU A 67 8.81 4.88 -2.65
N ARG A 68 9.95 5.55 -2.70
CA ARG A 68 10.85 5.76 -1.55
C ARG A 68 10.14 6.54 -0.45
N HIS A 69 9.55 7.69 -0.78
CA HIS A 69 8.78 8.48 0.19
C HIS A 69 7.61 7.70 0.80
N THR A 70 6.94 6.87 0.00
CA THR A 70 5.85 6.00 0.47
C THR A 70 6.35 4.98 1.50
N VAL A 71 7.53 4.38 1.29
CA VAL A 71 8.15 3.48 2.26
C VAL A 71 8.63 4.24 3.49
N ASP A 72 9.24 5.41 3.32
CA ASP A 72 9.75 6.25 4.41
C ASP A 72 8.63 6.81 5.31
N ALA A 73 7.38 6.83 4.83
CA ALA A 73 6.21 7.17 5.62
C ALA A 73 5.76 6.05 6.57
N PHE A 74 6.16 4.79 6.34
CA PHE A 74 5.73 3.63 7.13
C PHE A 74 5.99 3.78 8.64
N PRO A 75 7.17 4.24 9.13
CA PRO A 75 7.39 4.47 10.55
C PRO A 75 6.42 5.49 11.16
N CYS A 76 5.96 6.48 10.38
CA CYS A 76 4.94 7.42 10.84
C CYS A 76 3.59 6.72 11.02
N CYS A 77 3.15 5.99 9.99
CA CYS A 77 1.93 5.19 10.04
C CYS A 77 1.94 4.17 11.20
N LEU A 78 3.09 3.54 11.46
CA LEU A 78 3.27 2.62 12.58
C LEU A 78 3.08 3.31 13.93
N ARG A 79 3.63 4.51 14.12
CA ARG A 79 3.42 5.28 15.34
C ARG A 79 1.96 5.66 15.55
N GLU A 80 1.26 6.05 14.48
CA GLU A 80 -0.17 6.34 14.54
C GLU A 80 -0.99 5.08 14.87
N CYS A 81 -0.60 3.91 14.35
CA CYS A 81 -1.23 2.63 14.69
C CYS A 81 -1.06 2.28 16.17
N ILE A 82 0.14 2.53 16.72
CA ILE A 82 0.43 2.31 18.14
C ILE A 82 -0.42 3.26 19.01
N LYS A 83 -0.51 4.55 18.64
CA LYS A 83 -1.36 5.53 19.34
C LYS A 83 -2.83 5.14 19.32
N ALA A 84 -3.31 4.67 18.17
CA ALA A 84 -4.67 4.15 18.00
C ALA A 84 -4.89 2.79 18.68
N LYS A 85 -3.86 2.18 19.31
CA LYS A 85 -3.92 0.84 19.90
C LYS A 85 -4.41 -0.24 18.91
N GLY A 86 -4.09 -0.06 17.63
CA GLY A 86 -4.54 -0.94 16.55
C GLY A 86 -5.91 -0.59 15.96
N ASP A 87 -6.58 0.47 16.43
CA ASP A 87 -7.79 0.98 15.76
C ASP A 87 -7.46 1.63 14.40
N ARG A 88 -8.50 1.79 13.58
CA ARG A 88 -8.39 2.32 12.23
C ARG A 88 -7.87 3.76 12.24
N ILE A 89 -6.74 3.97 11.58
CA ILE A 89 -6.17 5.29 11.32
C ILE A 89 -6.79 5.81 10.02
N GLU A 90 -7.45 6.95 10.09
CA GLU A 90 -7.90 7.68 8.90
C GLU A 90 -6.88 8.77 8.58
N ASN A 91 -6.34 8.77 7.37
CA ASN A 91 -5.58 9.92 6.87
C ASN A 91 -6.61 11.02 6.52
N GLU A 92 -6.63 12.11 7.27
CA GLU A 92 -7.39 13.31 6.89
C GLU A 92 -6.84 13.84 5.55
N LYS A 93 -7.77 14.17 4.64
CA LYS A 93 -7.48 14.69 3.30
C LYS A 93 -7.08 16.15 3.33
#